data_AF-A0A3Q0J1B5-F1
#
_entry.id   AF-A0A3Q0J1B5-F1
#
_cell.length_a   1.000
_cell.length_b   1.000
_cell.length_c   1.000
_cell.angle_alpha   90.00
_cell.angle_beta   90.00
_cell.angle_gamma   90.00
#
_symmetry.space_group_name_H-M   'P 1'
#
loop_
_entity.id
_entity.type
_entity.pdbx_description
1 polymer ?
#
loop_
_entity_poly.entity_id
_entity_poly.type
_entity_poly.pdbx_seq_one_letter_code
_entity_poly.pdbx_strand_id
1 'polypeptide(L)'
;MDDILIIESTVSHDSLEDDAYDVIKHVKPEWSRTDVQFKHVCDIIFHFSHFRFQALFPGGVSQLQSDWQYIETALSKTKSPVVFCHNDLLLGNIIYDETEDKVTFIDYEYAGVNYQAFDIANHFDEFAGVSPIDHSRYPGPEFQLSWLRTYLEEYTGSPPSPHQLATLHWQVQQFSPVAHCFWTIWGLVQAEHSDIEFDFFQYASSTYQGYVLKRDKYLGTSPPSPQVIPPSPPPAS
;
A
#
# COMPACT_ATOMS: atom_id res chain seq x y z
N MET A 1 30.54 44.25 12.23
CA MET A 1 29.34 44.68 11.49
C MET A 1 29.64 44.30 10.07
N ASP A 2 29.30 43.07 9.72
CA ASP A 2 29.54 42.50 8.40
C ASP A 2 28.20 42.43 7.69
N ASP A 3 28.12 43.13 6.55
CA ASP A 3 26.96 43.19 5.68
C ASP A 3 26.76 41.82 5.01
N ILE A 4 25.67 41.12 5.40
CA ILE A 4 25.21 39.93 4.71
C ILE A 4 24.37 40.38 3.51
N LEU A 5 24.91 40.14 2.31
CA LEU A 5 24.21 40.25 1.04
C LEU A 5 23.00 39.30 1.02
N ILE A 6 21.81 39.90 1.01
CA ILE A 6 20.56 39.20 0.67
C ILE A 6 20.61 38.90 -0.83
N ILE A 7 20.76 37.63 -1.19
CA ILE A 7 20.48 37.15 -2.54
C ILE A 7 19.00 36.80 -2.57
N GLU A 8 18.17 37.73 -3.05
CA GLU A 8 16.83 37.39 -3.54
C GLU A 8 17.00 36.57 -4.82
N SER A 9 16.88 35.24 -4.72
CA SER A 9 16.71 34.40 -5.90
C SER A 9 15.23 34.32 -6.22
N THR A 10 14.78 35.12 -7.18
CA THR A 10 13.59 34.81 -7.98
C THR A 10 13.90 33.56 -8.80
N VAL A 11 13.64 32.38 -8.24
CA VAL A 11 13.49 31.16 -9.02
C VAL A 11 12.01 31.04 -9.34
N SER A 12 11.69 31.12 -10.62
CA SER A 12 10.36 30.79 -11.13
C SER A 12 9.98 29.37 -10.68
N HIS A 13 8.90 29.25 -9.92
CA HIS A 13 8.06 28.04 -9.94
C HIS A 13 7.69 27.73 -11.41
N ASP A 14 7.54 26.45 -11.76
CA ASP A 14 7.09 25.92 -13.08
C ASP A 14 8.16 25.32 -14.03
N SER A 15 9.19 24.63 -13.54
CA SER A 15 9.89 23.69 -14.45
C SER A 15 10.48 22.44 -13.81
N LEU A 16 10.88 22.47 -12.53
CA LEU A 16 11.48 21.31 -11.88
C LEU A 16 10.46 20.27 -11.38
N GLU A 17 9.23 20.70 -11.07
CA GLU A 17 8.15 19.78 -10.66
C GLU A 17 7.65 18.95 -11.86
N ASP A 18 7.45 19.57 -13.01
CA ASP A 18 7.00 18.86 -14.23
C ASP A 18 8.00 17.81 -14.70
N ASP A 19 9.31 18.11 -14.63
CA ASP A 19 10.37 17.16 -14.99
C ASP A 19 10.44 15.97 -14.01
N ALA A 20 10.22 16.18 -12.71
CA ALA A 20 10.14 15.09 -11.73
C ALA A 20 8.89 14.23 -11.94
N TYR A 21 7.74 14.85 -12.22
CA TYR A 21 6.48 14.17 -12.53
C TYR A 21 6.56 13.31 -13.79
N ASP A 22 7.27 13.75 -14.84
CA ASP A 22 7.44 12.99 -16.08
C ASP A 22 8.46 11.84 -15.97
N VAL A 23 9.47 11.96 -15.11
CA VAL A 23 10.37 10.85 -14.78
C VAL A 23 9.62 9.74 -14.04
N ILE A 24 8.75 10.09 -13.08
CA ILE A 24 7.98 9.13 -12.26
C ILE A 24 7.05 8.25 -13.11
N LYS A 25 6.45 8.76 -14.19
CA LYS A 25 5.58 7.98 -15.10
C LYS A 25 6.30 6.82 -15.79
N HIS A 26 7.62 6.89 -15.92
CA HIS A 26 8.45 5.89 -16.61
C HIS A 26 9.19 4.95 -15.66
N VAL A 27 9.17 5.23 -14.35
CA VAL A 27 9.72 4.34 -13.32
C VAL A 27 8.69 3.24 -13.06
N LYS A 28 9.07 2.00 -13.35
CA LYS A 28 8.24 0.86 -12.94
C LYS A 28 8.17 0.85 -11.40
N PRO A 29 6.99 0.63 -10.80
CA PRO A 29 6.86 0.46 -9.36
C PRO A 29 7.87 -0.56 -8.83
N GLU A 30 8.29 -0.41 -7.59
CA GLU A 30 9.29 -1.26 -6.93
C GLU A 30 8.98 -2.77 -7.05
N TRP A 31 7.69 -3.12 -7.10
CA TRP A 31 7.18 -4.47 -7.37
C TRP A 31 7.61 -5.07 -8.70
N SER A 32 8.07 -4.30 -9.67
CA SER A 32 8.60 -4.83 -10.94
C SER A 32 9.87 -5.68 -10.77
N ARG A 33 10.41 -5.78 -9.54
CA ARG A 33 11.48 -6.69 -9.15
C ARG A 33 10.99 -7.99 -8.49
N THR A 34 9.67 -8.28 -8.44
CA THR A 34 9.14 -9.48 -7.78
C THR A 34 9.69 -10.79 -8.33
N ASP A 35 10.14 -10.84 -9.58
CA ASP A 35 10.85 -12.01 -10.12
C ASP A 35 12.07 -12.41 -9.25
N VAL A 36 12.75 -11.43 -8.64
CA VAL A 36 13.89 -11.66 -7.74
C VAL A 36 13.42 -12.24 -6.41
N GLN A 37 12.31 -11.73 -5.85
CA GLN A 37 11.75 -12.21 -4.59
C GLN A 37 11.17 -13.63 -4.73
N PHE A 38 10.47 -13.92 -5.83
CA PHE A 38 9.99 -15.27 -6.12
C PHE A 38 11.12 -16.28 -6.33
N LYS A 39 12.23 -15.86 -6.94
CA LYS A 39 13.41 -16.72 -7.05
C LYS A 39 13.93 -17.15 -5.68
N HIS A 40 13.98 -16.24 -4.71
CA HIS A 40 14.37 -16.59 -3.35
C HIS A 40 13.34 -17.51 -2.67
N VAL A 41 12.03 -17.31 -2.89
CA VAL A 41 11.03 -18.25 -2.35
C VAL A 41 11.20 -19.68 -2.86
N CYS A 42 11.61 -19.84 -4.13
CA CYS A 42 11.98 -21.16 -4.64
C CYS A 42 13.17 -21.76 -3.88
N ASP A 43 14.19 -20.97 -3.56
CA ASP A 43 15.39 -21.41 -2.82
C ASP A 43 15.03 -21.85 -1.37
N ILE A 44 14.08 -21.18 -0.72
CA ILE A 44 13.55 -21.53 0.62
C ILE A 44 12.95 -22.94 0.66
N ILE A 45 12.19 -23.32 -0.38
CA ILE A 45 11.56 -24.65 -0.48
C ILE A 45 12.62 -25.76 -0.46
N PHE A 46 13.81 -25.49 -1.00
CA PHE A 46 14.85 -26.48 -1.15
C PHE A 46 15.66 -26.73 0.12
N HIS A 47 15.82 -25.74 1.01
CA HIS A 47 16.90 -25.83 2.00
C HIS A 47 16.47 -26.19 3.43
N PHE A 48 15.34 -25.70 3.99
CA PHE A 48 15.15 -25.83 5.45
C PHE A 48 13.74 -26.13 5.99
N SER A 49 12.65 -25.79 5.29
CA SER A 49 11.31 -25.75 5.91
C SER A 49 10.19 -26.42 5.11
N HIS A 50 10.53 -27.42 4.30
CA HIS A 50 9.62 -28.07 3.35
C HIS A 50 8.30 -28.53 3.98
N PHE A 51 8.34 -29.13 5.18
CA PHE A 51 7.13 -29.64 5.84
C PHE A 51 6.19 -28.52 6.34
N ARG A 52 6.72 -27.50 7.03
CA ARG A 52 5.90 -26.35 7.50
C ARG A 52 5.33 -25.58 6.32
N PHE A 53 6.16 -25.35 5.29
CA PHE A 53 5.73 -24.71 4.05
C PHE A 53 4.59 -25.49 3.39
N GLN A 54 4.74 -26.80 3.19
CA GLN A 54 3.68 -27.64 2.61
C GLN A 54 2.38 -27.63 3.43
N ALA A 55 2.49 -27.61 4.76
CA ALA A 55 1.32 -27.59 5.65
C ALA A 55 0.55 -26.27 5.58
N LEU A 56 1.26 -25.13 5.52
CA LEU A 56 0.67 -23.79 5.53
C LEU A 56 0.33 -23.27 4.12
N PHE A 57 1.01 -23.79 3.09
CA PHE A 57 0.87 -23.41 1.69
C PHE A 57 0.69 -24.66 0.81
N PRO A 58 -0.46 -25.35 0.89
CA PRO A 58 -0.67 -26.63 0.18
C PRO A 58 -0.62 -26.49 -1.35
N GLY A 59 -0.89 -25.30 -1.90
CA GLY A 59 -0.72 -25.01 -3.33
C GLY A 59 0.73 -24.75 -3.76
N GLY A 60 1.66 -24.68 -2.80
CA GLY A 60 3.08 -24.44 -3.02
C GLY A 60 3.39 -23.13 -3.74
N VAL A 61 4.62 -23.03 -4.25
CA VAL A 61 5.08 -21.85 -5.02
C VAL A 61 4.26 -21.62 -6.29
N SER A 62 3.79 -22.68 -6.95
CA SER A 62 2.98 -22.53 -8.16
C SER A 62 1.68 -21.77 -7.91
N GLN A 63 1.03 -21.97 -6.76
CA GLN A 63 -0.14 -21.18 -6.38
C GLN A 63 0.24 -19.72 -6.11
N LEU A 64 1.33 -19.47 -5.38
CA LEU A 64 1.80 -18.11 -5.09
C LEU A 64 2.14 -17.33 -6.38
N GLN A 65 2.75 -18.01 -7.37
CA GLN A 65 3.03 -17.44 -8.68
C GLN A 65 1.76 -17.13 -9.47
N SER A 66 0.79 -18.05 -9.46
CA SER A 66 -0.51 -17.83 -10.12
C SER A 66 -1.28 -16.68 -9.48
N ASP A 67 -1.23 -16.57 -8.15
CA ASP A 67 -1.85 -15.51 -7.36
C ASP A 67 -1.24 -14.14 -7.70
N TRP A 68 0.08 -14.07 -7.87
CA TRP A 68 0.77 -12.85 -8.30
C TRP A 68 0.41 -12.44 -9.73
N GLN A 69 0.42 -13.37 -10.67
CA GLN A 69 0.01 -13.09 -12.06
C GLN A 69 -1.44 -12.58 -12.14
N TYR A 70 -2.31 -13.11 -11.28
CA TYR A 70 -3.68 -12.64 -11.17
C TYR A 70 -3.77 -11.21 -10.63
N ILE A 71 -2.98 -10.87 -9.60
CA ILE A 71 -2.82 -9.51 -9.09
C ILE A 71 -2.39 -8.56 -10.21
N GLU A 72 -1.30 -8.87 -10.94
CA GLU A 72 -0.79 -8.02 -12.00
C GLU A 72 -1.85 -7.73 -13.07
N THR A 73 -2.60 -8.77 -13.46
CA THR A 73 -3.68 -8.64 -14.43
C THR A 73 -4.80 -7.73 -13.92
N ALA A 74 -5.20 -7.88 -12.65
CA ALA A 74 -6.26 -7.09 -12.05
C ALA A 74 -5.85 -5.61 -11.89
N LEU A 75 -4.60 -5.34 -11.50
CA LEU A 75 -4.09 -4.00 -11.26
C LEU A 75 -4.00 -3.13 -12.52
N SER A 76 -3.86 -3.74 -13.71
CA SER A 76 -3.82 -3.02 -15.00
C SER A 76 -5.00 -2.06 -15.23
N LYS A 77 -6.12 -2.27 -14.53
CA LYS A 77 -7.35 -1.48 -14.64
C LYS A 77 -7.50 -0.38 -13.61
N THR A 78 -6.66 -0.36 -12.57
CA THR A 78 -6.84 0.52 -11.40
C THR A 78 -6.52 1.98 -11.68
N LYS A 79 -5.53 2.24 -12.54
CA LYS A 79 -5.06 3.60 -12.88
C LYS A 79 -4.77 4.46 -11.62
N SER A 80 -4.32 3.84 -10.53
CA SER A 80 -3.83 4.58 -9.36
C SER A 80 -2.65 5.46 -9.79
N PRO A 81 -2.56 6.72 -9.33
CA PRO A 81 -1.39 7.53 -9.59
C PRO A 81 -0.16 6.91 -8.95
N VAL A 82 0.98 7.14 -9.59
CA VAL A 82 2.31 6.75 -9.10
C VAL A 82 2.91 7.97 -8.42
N VAL A 83 3.34 7.82 -7.17
CA VAL A 83 3.85 8.88 -6.29
C VAL A 83 5.03 8.35 -5.48
N PHE A 84 5.66 9.21 -4.68
CA PHE A 84 6.59 8.74 -3.64
C PHE A 84 5.79 8.15 -2.48
N CYS A 85 6.08 6.90 -2.13
CA CYS A 85 5.43 6.15 -1.06
C CYS A 85 6.46 5.73 -0.03
N HIS A 86 6.01 5.57 1.21
CA HIS A 86 6.82 4.99 2.27
C HIS A 86 6.90 3.46 2.14
N ASN A 87 5.84 2.83 1.61
CA ASN A 87 5.67 1.39 1.38
C ASN A 87 5.65 0.50 2.64
N ASP A 88 5.85 1.08 3.82
CA ASP A 88 5.89 0.36 5.11
C ASP A 88 5.29 1.18 6.26
N LEU A 89 4.09 1.74 6.05
CA LEU A 89 3.37 2.53 7.05
C LEU A 89 2.67 1.68 8.13
N LEU A 90 3.41 0.76 8.75
CA LEU A 90 2.97 0.08 9.97
C LEU A 90 2.92 1.05 11.15
N LEU A 91 2.09 0.74 12.15
CA LEU A 91 1.82 1.67 13.27
C LEU A 91 3.08 2.05 14.06
N GLY A 92 4.08 1.17 14.11
CA GLY A 92 5.37 1.44 14.74
C GLY A 92 6.21 2.52 14.04
N ASN A 93 5.95 2.81 12.76
CA ASN A 93 6.65 3.80 11.96
C ASN A 93 5.96 5.18 11.99
N ILE A 94 4.91 5.33 12.81
CA ILE A 94 4.15 6.57 12.99
C ILE A 94 4.34 7.06 14.43
N ILE A 95 5.13 8.12 14.60
CA ILE A 95 5.44 8.69 15.91
C ILE A 95 4.55 9.91 16.13
N TYR A 96 3.71 9.85 17.16
CA TYR A 96 2.94 11.00 17.63
C TYR A 96 3.64 11.64 18.84
N ASP A 97 4.02 12.90 18.69
CA ASP A 97 4.46 13.76 19.79
C ASP A 97 3.26 14.55 20.32
N GLU A 98 2.78 14.17 21.50
CA GLU A 98 1.65 14.83 22.17
C GLU A 98 2.01 16.26 22.61
N THR A 99 3.28 16.57 22.84
CA THR A 99 3.71 17.90 23.29
C THR A 99 3.73 18.93 22.16
N GLU A 100 4.07 18.47 20.94
CA GLU A 100 4.08 19.29 19.73
C GLU A 100 2.79 19.14 18.89
N ASP A 101 1.87 18.26 19.31
CA ASP A 101 0.70 17.81 18.53
C ASP A 101 1.07 17.43 17.08
N LYS A 102 2.13 16.63 16.95
CA LYS A 102 2.81 16.39 15.68
C LYS A 102 2.99 14.91 15.39
N VAL A 103 2.64 14.51 14.16
CA VAL A 103 2.91 13.17 13.64
C VAL A 103 4.16 13.21 12.76
N THR A 104 5.08 12.27 12.98
CA THR A 104 6.30 12.08 12.17
C THR A 104 6.40 10.63 11.73
N PHE A 105 6.72 10.40 10.46
CA PHE A 105 7.01 9.07 9.94
C PHE A 105 8.51 8.79 9.99
N ILE A 106 8.89 7.54 10.24
CA ILE A 106 10.28 7.08 10.35
C ILE A 106 10.46 5.77 9.57
N ASP A 107 11.71 5.36 9.38
CA ASP A 107 12.07 4.07 8.77
C ASP A 107 11.68 3.92 7.28
N TYR A 108 12.27 4.78 6.46
CA TYR A 108 12.03 4.85 5.01
C TYR A 108 12.81 3.78 4.21
N GLU A 109 13.10 2.60 4.78
CA GLU A 109 13.94 1.58 4.12
C GLU A 109 13.30 1.00 2.84
N TYR A 110 11.97 0.90 2.82
CA TYR A 110 11.19 0.48 1.65
C TYR A 110 10.70 1.66 0.81
N ALA A 111 11.06 2.90 1.16
CA ALA A 111 10.48 4.06 0.51
C ALA A 111 10.92 4.18 -0.94
N GLY A 112 9.96 4.49 -1.82
CA GLY A 112 10.19 4.43 -3.25
C GLY A 112 9.00 4.89 -4.06
N VAL A 113 9.20 4.93 -5.37
CA VAL A 113 8.14 5.27 -6.32
C VAL A 113 7.16 4.12 -6.45
N ASN A 114 5.89 4.36 -6.11
CA ASN A 114 4.86 3.33 -6.10
C ASN A 114 3.45 3.92 -6.27
N TYR A 115 2.43 3.08 -6.38
CA TYR A 115 1.04 3.49 -6.43
C TYR A 115 0.59 4.09 -5.10
N GLN A 116 -0.02 5.27 -5.17
CA GLN A 116 -0.65 5.94 -4.03
C GLN A 116 -1.58 5.01 -3.24
N ALA A 117 -2.42 4.26 -3.96
CA ALA A 117 -3.36 3.34 -3.34
C ALA A 117 -2.69 2.16 -2.62
N PHE A 118 -1.45 1.79 -2.99
CA PHE A 118 -0.70 0.76 -2.26
C PHE A 118 -0.35 1.23 -0.86
N ASP A 119 0.26 2.40 -0.72
CA ASP A 119 0.77 2.88 0.58
C ASP A 119 -0.36 3.04 1.61
N ILE A 120 -1.51 3.53 1.13
CA ILE A 120 -2.73 3.66 1.94
C ILE A 120 -3.33 2.28 2.26
N ALA A 121 -3.40 1.37 1.29
CA ALA A 121 -3.93 0.03 1.52
C ALA A 121 -3.09 -0.74 2.53
N ASN A 122 -1.76 -0.65 2.39
CA ASN A 122 -0.80 -1.21 3.33
C ASN A 122 -1.05 -0.67 4.74
N HIS A 123 -1.10 0.66 4.89
CA HIS A 123 -1.39 1.29 6.18
C HIS A 123 -2.70 0.78 6.82
N PHE A 124 -3.77 0.61 6.05
CA PHE A 124 -5.02 0.06 6.57
C PHE A 124 -4.92 -1.42 6.95
N ASP A 125 -4.18 -2.23 6.20
CA ASP A 125 -3.98 -3.64 6.53
C ASP A 125 -3.14 -3.82 7.81
N GLU A 126 -2.22 -2.89 8.10
CA GLU A 126 -1.41 -2.87 9.34
C GLU A 126 -2.22 -2.65 10.63
N PHE A 127 -3.48 -2.23 10.55
CA PHE A 127 -4.37 -2.17 11.72
C PHE A 127 -4.60 -3.56 12.33
N ALA A 128 -4.46 -4.63 11.54
CA ALA A 128 -4.53 -6.00 12.02
C ALA A 128 -3.36 -6.37 12.95
N GLY A 129 -2.25 -5.63 12.90
CA GLY A 129 -1.03 -5.92 13.63
C GLY A 129 -0.27 -7.12 13.06
N VAL A 130 0.89 -7.43 13.66
CA VAL A 130 1.86 -8.41 13.13
C VAL A 130 1.94 -9.72 13.92
N SER A 131 1.56 -9.73 15.21
CA SER A 131 1.58 -10.95 16.03
C SER A 131 0.77 -10.79 17.34
N PRO A 132 -0.39 -11.47 17.49
CA PRO A 132 -1.13 -12.15 16.43
C PRO A 132 -1.73 -11.14 15.44
N ILE A 133 -1.92 -11.56 14.18
CA ILE A 133 -2.68 -10.79 13.21
C ILE A 133 -4.18 -10.94 13.52
N ASP A 134 -4.86 -9.82 13.75
CA ASP A 134 -6.31 -9.76 13.96
C ASP A 134 -7.00 -8.98 12.84
N HIS A 135 -7.40 -9.71 11.79
CA HIS A 135 -8.11 -9.15 10.64
C HIS A 135 -9.42 -8.42 10.98
N SER A 136 -9.97 -8.62 12.19
CA SER A 136 -11.16 -7.88 12.64
C SER A 136 -10.88 -6.40 12.94
N ARG A 137 -9.61 -6.02 13.13
CA ARG A 137 -9.18 -4.63 13.36
C ARG A 137 -9.05 -3.81 12.09
N TYR A 138 -9.12 -4.44 10.92
CA TYR A 138 -9.11 -3.73 9.64
C TYR A 138 -10.20 -2.65 9.62
N PRO A 139 -9.88 -1.39 9.26
CA PRO A 139 -10.83 -0.28 9.41
C PRO A 139 -12.10 -0.50 8.58
N GLY A 140 -13.24 -0.17 9.18
CA GLY A 140 -14.53 -0.22 8.49
C GLY A 140 -14.67 0.87 7.40
N PRO A 141 -15.65 0.74 6.49
CA PRO A 141 -15.82 1.68 5.36
C PRO A 141 -15.98 3.15 5.79
N GLU A 142 -16.62 3.42 6.92
CA GLU A 142 -16.80 4.77 7.45
C GLU A 142 -15.46 5.43 7.79
N PHE A 143 -14.60 4.73 8.53
CA PHE A 143 -13.25 5.20 8.85
C PHE A 143 -12.43 5.40 7.58
N GLN A 144 -12.43 4.42 6.67
CA GLN A 144 -11.67 4.52 5.42
C GLN A 144 -12.11 5.74 4.61
N LEU A 145 -13.41 5.94 4.40
CA LEU A 145 -13.92 7.07 3.63
C LEU A 145 -13.62 8.42 4.31
N SER A 146 -13.67 8.49 5.64
CA SER A 146 -13.28 9.69 6.39
C SER A 146 -11.79 9.99 6.21
N TRP A 147 -10.93 8.99 6.39
CA TRP A 147 -9.48 9.11 6.25
C TRP A 147 -9.10 9.52 4.82
N LEU A 148 -9.67 8.85 3.81
CA LEU A 148 -9.40 9.12 2.40
C LEU A 148 -9.87 10.51 1.96
N ARG A 149 -10.96 11.01 2.56
CA ARG A 149 -11.42 12.38 2.32
C ARG A 149 -10.39 13.39 2.81
N THR A 150 -9.95 13.26 4.06
CA THR A 150 -8.90 14.12 4.63
C THR A 150 -7.63 14.04 3.81
N TYR A 151 -7.17 12.83 3.49
CA TYR A 151 -5.98 12.62 2.66
C TYR A 151 -6.09 13.34 1.31
N LEU A 152 -7.19 13.17 0.57
CA LEU A 152 -7.38 13.83 -0.73
C LEU A 152 -7.50 15.35 -0.62
N GLU A 153 -8.12 15.84 0.44
CA GLU A 153 -8.28 17.27 0.67
C GLU A 153 -6.91 17.93 0.92
N GLU A 154 -6.09 17.34 1.79
CA GLU A 154 -4.72 17.79 2.04
C GLU A 154 -3.83 17.61 0.79
N TYR A 155 -3.97 16.50 0.08
CA TYR A 155 -3.14 16.19 -1.10
C TYR A 155 -3.43 17.12 -2.30
N THR A 156 -4.69 17.54 -2.47
CA THR A 156 -5.11 18.36 -3.63
C THR A 156 -5.36 19.83 -3.28
N GLY A 157 -5.38 20.18 -1.99
CA GLY A 157 -5.75 21.51 -1.50
C GLY A 157 -7.24 21.84 -1.63
N SER A 158 -8.10 20.86 -1.92
CA SER A 158 -9.55 21.08 -2.06
C SER A 158 -10.37 19.83 -1.73
N PRO A 159 -11.62 19.97 -1.24
CA PRO A 159 -12.46 18.82 -0.91
C PRO A 159 -12.70 17.92 -2.15
N PRO A 160 -12.50 16.58 -2.04
CA PRO A 160 -12.69 15.69 -3.17
C PRO A 160 -14.16 15.59 -3.58
N SER A 161 -14.41 15.50 -4.88
CA SER A 161 -15.74 15.12 -5.39
C SER A 161 -16.13 13.71 -4.92
N PRO A 162 -17.44 13.38 -4.85
CA PRO A 162 -17.89 12.02 -4.53
C PRO A 162 -17.27 10.95 -5.42
N HIS A 163 -17.03 11.26 -6.70
CA HIS A 163 -16.43 10.34 -7.64
C HIS A 163 -14.93 10.12 -7.39
N GLN A 164 -14.16 11.18 -7.08
CA GLN A 164 -12.75 11.05 -6.70
C GLN A 164 -12.59 10.21 -5.44
N LEU A 165 -13.38 10.49 -4.40
CA LEU A 165 -13.35 9.74 -3.15
C LEU A 165 -13.72 8.26 -3.37
N ALA A 166 -14.78 7.98 -4.12
CA ALA A 166 -15.19 6.62 -4.44
C ALA A 166 -14.12 5.88 -5.27
N THR A 167 -13.46 6.58 -6.20
CA THR A 167 -12.41 6.01 -7.05
C THR A 167 -11.19 5.63 -6.23
N LEU A 168 -10.70 6.53 -5.36
CA LEU A 168 -9.56 6.22 -4.50
C LEU A 168 -9.88 5.08 -3.53
N HIS A 169 -11.08 5.09 -2.93
CA HIS A 169 -11.50 4.00 -2.04
C HIS A 169 -11.55 2.66 -2.77
N TRP A 170 -12.08 2.62 -3.99
CA TRP A 170 -12.03 1.40 -4.82
C TRP A 170 -10.60 0.98 -5.15
N GLN A 171 -9.71 1.92 -5.51
CA GLN A 171 -8.29 1.63 -5.78
C GLN A 171 -7.62 1.03 -4.54
N VAL A 172 -7.75 1.65 -3.36
CA VAL A 172 -7.19 1.14 -2.10
C VAL A 172 -7.68 -0.29 -1.81
N GLN A 173 -8.96 -0.58 -2.06
CA GLN A 173 -9.47 -1.95 -1.93
C GLN A 173 -8.83 -2.93 -2.91
N GLN A 174 -8.48 -2.52 -4.13
CA GLN A 174 -7.74 -3.36 -5.08
C GLN A 174 -6.31 -3.63 -4.61
N PHE A 175 -5.68 -2.68 -3.91
CA PHE A 175 -4.30 -2.78 -3.46
C PHE A 175 -4.12 -3.49 -2.10
N SER A 176 -5.18 -3.62 -1.28
CA SER A 176 -5.13 -4.41 -0.03
C SER A 176 -4.68 -5.87 -0.21
N PRO A 177 -5.24 -6.67 -1.14
CA PRO A 177 -4.70 -8.02 -1.40
C PRO A 177 -3.25 -7.98 -1.91
N VAL A 178 -2.82 -6.91 -2.57
CA VAL A 178 -1.45 -6.76 -3.06
C VAL A 178 -0.47 -6.62 -1.90
N ALA A 179 -0.78 -5.77 -0.93
CA ALA A 179 0.01 -5.60 0.30
C ALA A 179 0.16 -6.92 1.05
N HIS A 180 -0.93 -7.66 1.26
CA HIS A 180 -0.86 -8.97 1.88
C HIS A 180 -0.02 -9.98 1.08
N CYS A 181 -0.14 -10.01 -0.25
CA CYS A 181 0.67 -10.92 -1.07
C CYS A 181 2.16 -10.57 -0.97
N PHE A 182 2.50 -9.28 -0.99
CA PHE A 182 3.87 -8.82 -0.81
C PHE A 182 4.45 -9.26 0.55
N TRP A 183 3.76 -8.96 1.64
CA TRP A 183 4.24 -9.33 2.98
C TRP A 183 4.23 -10.84 3.25
N THR A 184 3.41 -11.60 2.52
CA THR A 184 3.49 -13.08 2.51
C THR A 184 4.83 -13.53 1.95
N ILE A 185 5.21 -13.02 0.78
CA ILE A 185 6.48 -13.37 0.10
C ILE A 185 7.67 -12.91 0.95
N TRP A 186 7.62 -11.68 1.47
CA TRP A 186 8.64 -11.16 2.37
C TRP A 186 8.79 -12.03 3.62
N GLY A 187 7.67 -12.39 4.26
CA GLY A 187 7.68 -13.25 5.45
C GLY A 187 8.27 -14.62 5.17
N LEU A 188 7.97 -15.21 4.01
CA LEU A 188 8.61 -16.46 3.60
C LEU A 188 10.14 -16.29 3.52
N VAL A 189 10.63 -15.28 2.79
CA VAL A 189 12.07 -14.99 2.63
C VAL A 189 12.76 -14.78 3.98
N GLN A 190 12.15 -14.01 4.87
CA GLN A 190 12.70 -13.79 6.21
C GLN A 190 12.75 -15.06 7.06
N ALA A 191 11.84 -16.00 6.85
CA ALA A 191 11.85 -17.27 7.57
C ALA A 191 13.08 -18.15 7.25
N GLU A 192 13.80 -17.88 6.16
CA GLU A 192 15.07 -18.55 5.84
C GLU A 192 16.30 -17.73 6.29
N HIS A 193 16.25 -16.41 6.17
CA HIS A 193 17.45 -15.57 6.28
C HIS A 193 17.54 -14.69 7.52
N SER A 194 16.45 -14.51 8.26
CA SER A 194 16.42 -13.62 9.40
C SER A 194 16.93 -14.29 10.67
N ASP A 195 17.80 -13.60 11.40
CA ASP A 195 18.23 -13.98 12.75
C ASP A 195 17.27 -13.50 13.85
N ILE A 196 16.19 -12.81 13.48
CA ILE A 196 15.20 -12.27 14.43
C ILE A 196 14.35 -13.42 15.00
N GLU A 197 14.17 -13.43 16.32
CA GLU A 197 13.28 -14.38 17.02
C GLU A 197 11.80 -14.03 16.78
N PHE A 198 11.31 -14.34 15.58
CA PHE A 198 9.93 -14.11 15.15
C PHE A 198 9.46 -15.28 14.26
N ASP A 199 8.19 -15.70 14.41
CA ASP A 199 7.65 -16.80 13.59
C ASP A 199 7.19 -16.29 12.22
N PHE A 200 8.18 -16.03 11.35
CA PHE A 200 7.96 -15.56 9.99
C PHE A 200 7.09 -16.50 9.14
N PHE A 201 7.12 -17.82 9.37
CA PHE A 201 6.24 -18.76 8.69
C PHE A 201 4.78 -18.56 9.08
N GLN A 202 4.51 -18.40 10.38
CA GLN A 202 3.15 -18.16 10.86
C GLN A 202 2.65 -16.78 10.40
N TYR A 203 3.50 -15.77 10.43
CA TYR A 203 3.19 -14.45 9.88
C TYR A 203 2.83 -14.54 8.39
N ALA A 204 3.69 -15.14 7.56
CA ALA A 204 3.45 -15.30 6.13
C ALA A 204 2.13 -16.05 5.86
N SER A 205 1.82 -17.11 6.62
CA SER A 205 0.55 -17.83 6.48
C SER A 205 -0.66 -16.98 6.86
N SER A 206 -0.57 -16.21 7.95
CA SER A 206 -1.65 -15.34 8.43
C SER A 206 -1.91 -14.18 7.46
N THR A 207 -0.85 -13.63 6.87
CA THR A 207 -0.91 -12.61 5.84
C THR A 207 -1.47 -13.18 4.53
N TYR A 208 -1.10 -14.41 4.14
CA TYR A 208 -1.65 -15.08 2.96
C TYR A 208 -3.17 -15.33 3.09
N GLN A 209 -3.64 -15.67 4.29
CA GLN A 209 -5.08 -15.74 4.56
C GLN A 209 -5.76 -14.38 4.34
N GLY A 210 -5.13 -13.30 4.77
CA GLY A 210 -5.55 -11.92 4.46
C GLY A 210 -5.65 -11.68 2.97
N TYR A 211 -4.62 -12.05 2.20
CA TYR A 211 -4.64 -11.99 0.73
C TYR A 211 -5.86 -12.72 0.15
N VAL A 212 -6.09 -13.98 0.52
CA VAL A 212 -7.21 -14.78 -0.01
C VAL A 212 -8.56 -14.11 0.28
N LEU A 213 -8.79 -13.67 1.52
CA LEU A 213 -10.02 -13.01 1.92
C LEU A 213 -10.28 -11.71 1.13
N LYS A 214 -9.23 -10.90 0.92
CA LYS A 214 -9.33 -9.61 0.25
C LYS A 214 -9.40 -9.78 -1.27
N ARG A 215 -8.69 -10.76 -1.83
CA ARG A 215 -8.74 -11.13 -3.24
C ARG A 215 -10.16 -11.45 -3.65
N ASP A 216 -10.81 -12.37 -2.94
CA ASP A 216 -12.15 -12.83 -3.26
C ASP A 216 -13.21 -11.72 -3.09
N LYS A 217 -12.94 -10.75 -2.19
CA LYS A 217 -13.85 -9.64 -1.91
C LYS A 217 -13.70 -8.46 -2.88
N TYR A 218 -12.47 -8.10 -3.24
CA TYR A 218 -12.18 -6.82 -3.89
C TYR A 218 -11.59 -6.96 -5.28
N LEU A 219 -10.67 -7.90 -5.49
CA LEU A 219 -9.79 -7.88 -6.64
C LEU A 219 -10.57 -8.14 -7.94
N GLY A 220 -10.39 -7.27 -8.92
CA GLY A 220 -11.05 -7.40 -10.23
C GLY A 220 -12.49 -6.87 -10.27
N THR A 221 -12.99 -6.26 -9.20
CA THR A 221 -14.26 -5.51 -9.22
C THR A 221 -14.16 -4.29 -10.14
N SER A 222 -15.31 -3.79 -10.61
CA SER A 222 -15.35 -2.63 -11.51
C SER A 222 -15.21 -1.30 -10.77
N PRO A 223 -14.56 -0.29 -11.37
CA PRO A 223 -14.48 1.04 -10.79
C PRO A 223 -15.86 1.68 -10.65
N PRO A 224 -16.03 2.65 -9.74
CA PRO A 224 -17.27 3.39 -9.59
C PRO A 224 -17.60 4.18 -10.86
N SER A 225 -18.90 4.28 -11.18
CA SER A 225 -19.35 5.08 -12.32
C SER A 225 -19.17 6.58 -12.08
N PRO A 226 -18.83 7.39 -13.10
CA PRO A 226 -18.74 8.85 -12.98
C PRO A 226 -20.05 9.56 -12.58
N GLN A 227 -21.18 8.89 -12.73
CA GLN A 227 -22.50 9.45 -12.46
C GLN A 227 -23.00 9.08 -11.05
N VAL A 228 -22.56 9.82 -10.04
CA VAL A 228 -23.28 9.92 -8.76
C VAL A 228 -23.67 11.38 -8.59
N ILE A 229 -24.79 11.76 -9.20
CA ILE A 229 -25.47 13.02 -8.88
C ILE A 229 -26.16 12.78 -7.53
N PRO A 230 -25.82 13.48 -6.44
CA PRO A 230 -26.57 13.37 -5.20
C PRO A 230 -28.04 13.79 -5.46
N PRO A 231 -29.03 13.17 -4.82
CA PRO A 231 -30.42 13.60 -4.96
C PRO A 231 -30.52 15.08 -4.57
N SER A 232 -31.18 15.87 -5.40
CA SER A 232 -31.44 17.28 -5.13
C SER A 232 -32.05 17.44 -3.74
N PRO A 233 -31.65 18.46 -2.96
CA PRO A 233 -32.32 18.74 -1.69
C PRO A 233 -33.82 18.94 -1.93
N PRO A 234 -34.69 18.47 -1.03
CA PRO A 234 -36.11 18.70 -1.15
C PRO A 234 -36.39 20.21 -1.24
N PRO A 235 -37.39 20.64 -2.03
CA PRO A 235 -37.73 22.05 -2.13
C PRO A 235 -38.02 22.60 -0.73
N ALA A 236 -37.44 23.76 -0.43
CA ALA A 236 -37.69 24.46 0.83
C ALA A 236 -39.20 24.63 1.00
N SER A 237 -39.72 24.11 2.11
CA SER A 237 -41.13 24.21 2.52
C SER A 237 -41.41 25.57 3.14
#